data_AF-A0A1F6FMV1-F1
#
_entry.id   AF-A0A1F6FMV1-F1
#
_cell.length_a   1.000
_cell.length_b   1.000
_cell.length_c   1.000
_cell.angle_alpha   90.00
_cell.angle_beta   90.00
_cell.angle_gamma   90.00
#
_symmetry.space_group_name_H-M   'P 1'
#
loop_
_entity.id
_entity.type
_entity.pdbx_description
1 polymer ?
#
loop_
_entity_poly.entity_id
_entity_poly.type
_entity_poly.pdbx_seq_one_letter_code
_entity_poly.pdbx_strand_id
1 'polypeptide(L)'
;MRKLKYILLIVALSVFMLPGYVMAANDVTVEDDTTISLTSPSMNLTLESSSTYSSMTVETGSVAFTVSAGGSITLTSGDRYTLSNDQSAEVLCSSGSSQVIFSVASGLGDKTITFTPNATLCDAVNKPTSNPGSGTTASPGGGGTPPPATPAAETPADESTGTGEITSNIGAGAAGNLGAVTTKGINALMGNGATGSFTLSTATGGAAGSHSIQVQNITGNQATITVSSEALVFTLMAGKSKNVDIDGDGYRDMKITLNRIVDSKADVTAKEIKVVKIDGTAPGSLVKIKSKTAVYYLGEDSQRYVFPNEKVYYSWYNDFSGVKTITDEDMAKLPIGGLVTYRPGTRMVIFATTVDVYAVTQGGVLRKLKDEAMAAELYGVNWNKHIDDVNDAFYSSYAFSSDLTSSAEYNQETEKTFSPTITADKSI
;
A
#
# COMPACT_ATOMS: atom_id res chain seq x y z
N MET A 1 80.59 -23.36 4.58
CA MET A 1 81.04 -22.16 3.85
C MET A 1 80.20 -22.09 2.57
N ARG A 2 79.43 -21.08 2.17
CA ARG A 2 79.17 -19.69 2.59
C ARG A 2 77.70 -19.43 2.21
N LYS A 3 76.92 -18.86 3.13
CA LYS A 3 75.59 -18.28 2.85
C LYS A 3 75.81 -17.00 2.05
N LEU A 4 75.10 -16.81 0.93
CA LEU A 4 75.06 -15.53 0.23
C LEU A 4 73.61 -15.05 0.16
N LYS A 5 73.37 -13.93 0.84
CA LYS A 5 72.12 -13.18 0.92
C LYS A 5 71.82 -12.57 -0.45
N TYR A 6 70.58 -12.70 -0.92
CA TYR A 6 70.01 -11.74 -1.86
C TYR A 6 68.72 -11.17 -1.29
N ILE A 7 68.78 -9.86 -1.15
CA ILE A 7 67.77 -8.91 -0.72
C ILE A 7 66.69 -8.87 -1.81
N LEU A 8 65.48 -9.31 -1.50
CA LEU A 8 64.33 -9.10 -2.38
C LEU A 8 63.76 -7.72 -2.09
N LEU A 9 63.94 -6.84 -3.06
CA LEU A 9 63.44 -5.48 -3.13
C LEU A 9 61.90 -5.52 -3.22
N ILE A 10 61.21 -5.18 -2.13
CA ILE A 10 59.76 -4.94 -2.13
C ILE A 10 59.55 -3.57 -2.77
N VAL A 11 59.19 -3.54 -4.05
CA VAL A 11 58.59 -2.36 -4.67
C VAL A 11 57.12 -2.37 -4.26
N ALA A 12 56.81 -1.56 -3.25
CA ALA A 12 55.44 -1.25 -2.86
C ALA A 12 54.78 -0.46 -4.00
N LEU A 13 54.02 -1.15 -4.85
CA LEU A 13 53.06 -0.51 -5.74
C LEU A 13 51.87 -0.09 -4.87
N SER A 14 51.95 1.14 -4.36
CA SER A 14 50.84 1.84 -3.69
C SER A 14 49.72 2.04 -4.70
N VAL A 15 48.81 1.08 -4.80
CA VAL A 15 47.46 1.33 -5.32
C VAL A 15 46.79 2.21 -4.27
N PHE A 16 46.77 3.51 -4.56
CA PHE A 16 45.87 4.45 -3.94
C PHE A 16 44.47 3.85 -4.09
N MET A 17 43.90 3.31 -2.99
CA MET A 17 42.46 3.15 -2.89
C MET A 17 41.89 4.56 -2.97
N LEU A 18 41.48 4.96 -4.17
CA LEU A 18 40.42 5.95 -4.30
C LEU A 18 39.27 5.43 -3.43
N PRO A 19 38.64 6.27 -2.59
CA PRO A 19 37.43 5.87 -1.91
C PRO A 19 36.49 5.37 -3.00
N GLY A 20 36.08 4.10 -2.88
CA GLY A 20 35.00 3.60 -3.71
C GLY A 20 33.87 4.61 -3.56
N TYR A 21 33.55 5.30 -4.65
CA TYR A 21 32.30 6.01 -4.73
C TYR A 21 31.24 4.93 -4.57
N VAL A 22 30.74 4.76 -3.35
CA VAL A 22 29.43 4.20 -3.14
C VAL A 22 28.52 5.22 -3.78
N MET A 23 28.18 5.00 -5.04
CA MET A 23 27.06 5.72 -5.64
C MET A 23 25.85 5.34 -4.76
N ALA A 24 25.27 6.36 -4.16
CA ALA A 24 24.20 6.27 -3.18
C ALA A 24 23.06 5.36 -3.66
N ALA A 25 22.26 4.88 -2.71
CA ALA A 25 20.99 4.23 -2.98
C ALA A 25 20.27 4.98 -4.12
N ASN A 26 19.79 4.25 -5.12
CA ASN A 26 19.08 4.87 -6.23
C ASN A 26 17.85 5.58 -5.64
N ASP A 27 17.81 6.91 -5.74
CA ASP A 27 16.69 7.70 -5.23
C ASP A 27 15.40 7.16 -5.85
N VAL A 28 14.39 6.96 -5.01
CA VAL A 28 13.04 6.61 -5.47
C VAL A 28 12.44 7.87 -6.07
N THR A 29 12.01 7.78 -7.32
CA THR A 29 11.19 8.81 -7.96
C THR A 29 9.75 8.34 -7.98
N VAL A 30 8.85 9.14 -7.43
CA VAL A 30 7.43 8.86 -7.41
C VAL A 30 6.86 9.10 -8.81
N GLU A 31 6.43 8.04 -9.49
CA GLU A 31 5.90 8.14 -10.86
C GLU A 31 4.48 8.69 -10.89
N ASP A 32 3.65 8.30 -9.92
CA ASP A 32 2.26 8.73 -9.74
C ASP A 32 1.99 9.09 -8.28
N ASP A 33 1.01 9.97 -8.05
CA ASP A 33 0.57 10.39 -6.71
C ASP A 33 0.31 9.17 -5.81
N THR A 34 1.02 9.10 -4.69
CA THR A 34 1.02 7.95 -3.78
C THR A 34 0.39 8.32 -2.44
N THR A 35 -0.60 7.55 -1.99
CA THR A 35 -1.25 7.77 -0.69
C THR A 35 -0.42 7.21 0.45
N ILE A 36 -0.27 8.01 1.51
CA ILE A 36 0.37 7.66 2.78
C ILE A 36 -0.68 7.75 3.87
N SER A 37 -0.93 6.65 4.55
CA SER A 37 -1.90 6.58 5.64
C SER A 37 -1.21 6.62 7.00
N LEU A 38 -1.62 7.57 7.85
CA LEU A 38 -1.26 7.62 9.27
C LEU A 38 -2.40 7.05 10.10
N THR A 39 -2.08 6.55 11.29
CA THR A 39 -3.05 5.91 12.21
C THR A 39 -3.36 6.74 13.45
N SER A 40 -2.58 7.78 13.74
CA SER A 40 -2.72 8.68 14.89
C SER A 40 -2.13 10.08 14.61
N PRO A 41 -2.92 11.05 14.12
CA PRO A 41 -4.33 10.94 13.76
C PRO A 41 -4.54 10.07 12.51
N SER A 42 -5.68 9.39 12.43
CA SER A 42 -6.04 8.60 11.25
C SER A 42 -6.32 9.54 10.07
N MET A 43 -5.45 9.57 9.07
CA MET A 43 -5.59 10.44 7.90
C MET A 43 -4.80 9.93 6.71
N ASN A 44 -5.16 10.42 5.52
CA ASN A 44 -4.44 10.16 4.28
C ASN A 44 -3.75 11.42 3.78
N LEU A 45 -2.48 11.27 3.40
CA LEU A 45 -1.67 12.28 2.75
C LEU A 45 -1.33 11.79 1.35
N THR A 46 -1.13 12.71 0.42
CA THR A 46 -0.68 12.42 -0.93
C THR A 46 0.76 12.86 -1.07
N LEU A 47 1.65 11.91 -1.35
CA LEU A 47 2.99 12.19 -1.86
C LEU A 47 2.86 12.37 -3.37
N GLU A 48 3.06 13.59 -3.87
CA GLU A 48 2.83 13.89 -5.28
C GLU A 48 3.91 13.26 -6.18
N SER A 49 3.49 12.91 -7.39
CA SER A 49 4.36 12.53 -8.50
C SER A 49 5.52 13.52 -8.68
N SER A 50 6.65 13.02 -9.19
CA SER A 50 7.95 13.71 -9.27
C SER A 50 8.69 13.95 -7.95
N SER A 51 8.12 13.60 -6.80
CA SER A 51 8.84 13.59 -5.53
C SER A 51 10.00 12.59 -5.54
N THR A 52 11.15 12.95 -4.98
CA THR A 52 12.35 12.10 -4.89
C THR A 52 12.87 11.96 -3.46
N TYR A 53 13.22 10.74 -3.07
CA TYR A 53 13.80 10.44 -1.74
C TYR A 53 14.68 9.20 -1.75
N SER A 54 15.65 9.13 -0.85
CA SER A 54 16.51 7.95 -0.63
C SER A 54 16.01 7.04 0.50
N SER A 55 15.18 7.58 1.40
CA SER A 55 14.55 6.82 2.49
C SER A 55 13.22 7.46 2.89
N MET A 56 12.28 6.62 3.31
CA MET A 56 10.99 7.03 3.87
C MET A 56 10.71 6.17 5.11
N THR A 57 10.22 6.80 6.18
CA THR A 57 9.81 6.12 7.42
C THR A 57 8.43 6.63 7.81
N VAL A 58 7.49 5.73 8.02
CA VAL A 58 6.12 6.06 8.45
C VAL A 58 5.96 5.55 9.87
N GLU A 59 5.66 6.45 10.80
CA GLU A 59 5.23 6.11 12.14
C GLU A 59 3.72 6.33 12.28
N THR A 60 3.16 6.07 13.45
CA THR A 60 1.72 6.20 13.68
C THR A 60 1.19 7.61 13.43
N GLY A 61 1.99 8.66 13.70
CA GLY A 61 1.58 10.07 13.58
C GLY A 61 2.56 10.98 12.85
N SER A 62 3.60 10.42 12.24
CA SER A 62 4.61 11.18 11.53
C SER A 62 5.06 10.41 10.29
N VAL A 63 5.56 11.14 9.30
CA VAL A 63 6.26 10.55 8.16
C VAL A 63 7.53 11.33 7.93
N ALA A 64 8.66 10.61 7.88
CA ALA A 64 9.98 11.19 7.62
C ALA A 64 10.48 10.75 6.25
N PHE A 65 11.13 11.67 5.54
CA PHE A 65 11.79 11.39 4.28
C PHE A 65 13.20 11.93 4.27
N THR A 66 14.14 11.14 3.77
CA THR A 66 15.49 11.61 3.46
C THR A 66 15.56 11.96 1.99
N VAL A 67 15.78 13.24 1.69
CA VAL A 67 15.88 13.80 0.34
C VAL A 67 17.34 14.03 0.02
N SER A 68 17.80 13.42 -1.07
CA SER A 68 19.17 13.53 -1.57
C SER A 68 19.42 14.91 -2.20
N ALA A 69 20.69 15.27 -2.36
CA ALA A 69 21.09 16.54 -2.97
C ALA A 69 20.49 16.73 -4.39
N GLY A 70 19.76 17.82 -4.61
CA GLY A 70 19.05 18.11 -5.86
C GLY A 70 17.64 17.51 -5.93
N GLY A 71 17.20 16.75 -4.92
CA GLY A 71 15.86 16.19 -4.82
C GLY A 71 14.83 17.14 -4.23
N SER A 72 13.56 16.77 -4.37
CA SER A 72 12.43 17.51 -3.81
C SER A 72 11.30 16.57 -3.44
N ILE A 73 10.60 16.86 -2.35
CA ILE A 73 9.36 16.20 -1.96
C ILE A 73 8.23 17.21 -1.92
N THR A 74 7.07 16.76 -2.36
CA THR A 74 5.81 17.48 -2.20
C THR A 74 4.81 16.57 -1.49
N LEU A 75 4.39 16.98 -0.29
CA LEU A 75 3.40 16.26 0.50
C LEU A 75 2.15 17.12 0.68
N THR A 76 1.00 16.55 0.38
CA THR A 76 -0.29 17.24 0.32
C THR A 76 -1.32 16.56 1.21
N SER A 77 -2.14 17.34 1.91
CA SER A 77 -3.38 16.87 2.52
C SER A 77 -4.57 17.50 1.79
N GLY A 78 -5.38 16.65 1.16
CA GLY A 78 -6.64 17.07 0.50
C GLY A 78 -7.69 17.57 1.49
N ASP A 79 -7.63 17.10 2.74
CA ASP A 79 -8.52 17.54 3.81
C ASP A 79 -8.07 18.85 4.47
N ARG A 80 -7.01 19.49 3.94
CA ARG A 80 -6.40 20.73 4.46
C ARG A 80 -5.79 20.60 5.85
N TYR A 81 -5.40 19.42 6.31
CA TYR A 81 -4.75 19.28 7.62
C TYR A 81 -3.39 19.95 7.68
N THR A 82 -3.03 20.59 8.79
CA THR A 82 -1.73 21.28 8.89
C THR A 82 -0.58 20.27 8.91
N LEU A 83 0.37 20.45 7.99
CA LEU A 83 1.54 19.61 7.82
C LEU A 83 2.75 20.25 8.52
N SER A 84 2.77 20.20 9.85
CA SER A 84 3.92 20.70 10.62
C SER A 84 5.17 19.89 10.27
N ASN A 85 6.34 20.52 10.26
CA ASN A 85 7.59 19.85 9.92
C ASN A 85 8.79 20.40 10.69
N ASP A 86 9.83 19.57 10.85
CA ASP A 86 11.04 19.88 11.62
C ASP A 86 12.09 20.71 10.86
N GLN A 87 11.94 20.87 9.54
CA GLN A 87 12.84 21.67 8.70
C GLN A 87 12.39 23.12 8.52
N SER A 88 11.30 23.54 9.18
CA SER A 88 10.68 24.86 8.98
C SER A 88 10.33 25.16 7.52
N ALA A 89 10.05 24.12 6.73
CA ALA A 89 9.54 24.24 5.37
C ALA A 89 8.15 24.88 5.40
N GLU A 90 7.88 25.71 4.40
CA GLU A 90 6.64 26.47 4.34
C GLU A 90 5.43 25.56 4.13
N VAL A 91 4.38 25.78 4.93
CA VAL A 91 3.07 25.12 4.75
C VAL A 91 2.18 26.04 3.90
N LEU A 92 1.87 25.62 2.69
CA LEU A 92 1.01 26.33 1.76
C LEU A 92 -0.44 25.88 2.00
N CYS A 93 -1.29 26.78 2.49
CA CYS A 93 -2.72 26.51 2.64
C CYS A 93 -3.48 27.05 1.41
N SER A 94 -4.32 26.22 0.81
CA SER A 94 -5.29 26.62 -0.22
C SER A 94 -6.73 26.39 0.27
N SER A 95 -7.71 26.76 -0.57
CA SER A 95 -9.12 26.49 -0.29
C SER A 95 -9.49 25.00 -0.36
N GLY A 96 -8.65 24.15 -0.96
CA GLY A 96 -8.93 22.73 -1.19
C GLY A 96 -7.84 21.77 -0.74
N SER A 97 -6.71 22.26 -0.23
CA SER A 97 -5.61 21.42 0.27
C SER A 97 -4.64 22.21 1.14
N SER A 98 -3.79 21.49 1.87
CA SER A 98 -2.55 22.02 2.43
C SER A 98 -1.38 21.24 1.84
N GLN A 99 -0.27 21.92 1.58
CA GLN A 99 0.89 21.33 0.91
C GLN A 99 2.19 21.82 1.55
N VAL A 100 3.18 20.96 1.61
CA VAL A 100 4.57 21.34 1.90
C VAL A 100 5.46 20.85 0.78
N ILE A 101 6.27 21.76 0.24
CA ILE A 101 7.33 21.45 -0.71
C ILE A 101 8.66 21.61 0.01
N PHE A 102 9.46 20.54 0.03
CA PHE A 102 10.79 20.55 0.63
C PHE A 102 11.83 20.11 -0.41
N SER A 103 12.80 20.97 -0.69
CA SER A 103 13.87 20.69 -1.66
C SER A 103 15.25 20.82 -1.04
N VAL A 104 16.19 20.01 -1.52
CA VAL A 104 17.59 20.04 -1.11
C VAL A 104 18.42 20.55 -2.27
N ALA A 105 19.11 21.67 -2.10
CA ALA A 105 19.92 22.26 -3.17
C ALA A 105 21.05 21.32 -3.61
N SER A 106 21.40 21.37 -4.90
CA SER A 106 22.54 20.62 -5.44
C SER A 106 23.85 21.04 -4.77
N GLY A 107 24.66 20.06 -4.36
CA GLY A 107 25.92 20.29 -3.64
C GLY A 107 25.81 20.34 -2.11
N LEU A 108 24.60 20.20 -1.55
CA LEU A 108 24.42 19.87 -0.13
C LEU A 108 24.53 18.36 0.09
N GLY A 109 24.58 17.92 1.35
CA GLY A 109 24.34 16.53 1.71
C GLY A 109 22.85 16.27 1.94
N ASP A 110 22.47 14.99 1.96
CA ASP A 110 21.10 14.53 2.20
C ASP A 110 20.48 15.19 3.44
N LYS A 111 19.19 15.48 3.36
CA LYS A 111 18.42 16.07 4.46
C LYS A 111 17.18 15.25 4.75
N THR A 112 16.94 15.02 6.03
CA THR A 112 15.70 14.38 6.48
C THR A 112 14.70 15.46 6.88
N ILE A 113 13.49 15.38 6.34
CA ILE A 113 12.33 16.15 6.80
C ILE A 113 11.33 15.21 7.45
N THR A 114 10.88 15.56 8.64
CA THR A 114 9.83 14.85 9.39
C THR A 114 8.57 15.68 9.38
N PHE A 115 7.53 15.16 8.73
CA PHE A 115 6.18 15.71 8.79
C PHE A 115 5.46 15.14 10.01
N THR A 116 4.87 16.02 10.82
CA THR A 116 3.96 15.68 11.92
C THR A 116 2.60 16.31 11.64
N PRO A 117 1.80 15.69 10.76
CA PRO A 117 0.46 16.18 10.46
C PRO A 117 -0.41 16.18 11.71
N ASN A 118 -1.28 17.18 11.81
CA ASN A 118 -2.24 17.24 12.89
C ASN A 118 -3.64 17.54 12.33
N ALA A 119 -4.68 17.19 13.09
CA ALA A 119 -6.07 17.31 12.65
C ALA A 119 -6.59 18.77 12.57
N THR A 120 -5.75 19.77 12.85
CA THR A 120 -6.11 21.19 12.70
C THR A 120 -6.05 21.57 11.22
N LEU A 121 -7.09 22.25 10.73
CA LEU A 121 -7.13 22.74 9.35
C LEU A 121 -6.14 23.89 9.13
N CYS A 122 -5.55 23.91 7.94
CA CYS A 122 -4.63 24.92 7.44
C CYS A 122 -5.45 26.11 6.94
N ASP A 123 -5.46 27.20 7.70
CA ASP A 123 -6.16 28.42 7.31
C ASP A 123 -5.30 29.29 6.38
N ALA A 124 -5.85 29.65 5.23
CA ALA A 124 -5.23 30.56 4.26
C ALA A 124 -5.07 32.01 4.77
N VAL A 125 -5.47 32.27 6.01
CA VAL A 125 -5.43 33.59 6.63
C VAL A 125 -4.19 33.64 7.52
N ASN A 126 -3.09 34.15 6.94
CA ASN A 126 -1.87 34.69 7.57
C ASN A 126 -0.58 34.04 7.04
N LYS A 127 -0.07 34.55 5.90
CA LYS A 127 1.39 34.64 5.72
C LYS A 127 1.81 36.10 5.90
N PRO A 128 2.83 36.38 6.74
CA PRO A 128 3.42 37.71 6.85
C PRO A 128 4.30 37.96 5.61
N THR A 129 3.92 38.89 4.76
CA THR A 129 4.81 39.38 3.70
C THR A 129 5.65 40.54 4.24
N SER A 130 6.97 40.33 4.22
CA SER A 130 7.99 41.33 4.49
C SER A 130 8.04 42.39 3.38
N ASN A 131 7.79 43.65 3.78
CA ASN A 131 8.12 45.01 3.26
C ASN A 131 9.13 45.16 2.06
N PRO A 132 9.24 46.31 1.32
CA PRO A 132 8.88 47.68 1.75
C PRO A 132 8.25 48.68 0.75
N GLY A 133 7.51 49.65 1.31
CA GLY A 133 7.54 51.04 0.86
C GLY A 133 6.26 51.63 0.27
N SER A 134 5.52 52.41 1.06
CA SER A 134 5.27 53.86 0.82
C SER A 134 4.11 54.33 1.71
N GLY A 135 4.31 55.43 2.41
CA GLY A 135 3.48 55.86 3.54
C GLY A 135 2.12 56.46 3.18
N THR A 136 1.26 56.56 4.18
CA THR A 136 0.84 57.83 4.80
C THR A 136 -0.14 57.59 5.96
N THR A 137 0.13 58.29 7.05
CA THR A 137 -0.74 58.79 8.14
C THR A 137 -2.21 58.31 8.24
N ALA A 138 -2.60 57.73 9.39
CA ALA A 138 -3.39 58.41 10.45
C ALA A 138 -4.34 57.47 11.26
N SER A 139 -4.21 57.61 12.59
CA SER A 139 -5.26 57.55 13.64
C SER A 139 -5.95 56.21 14.04
N PRO A 140 -6.09 55.95 15.37
CA PRO A 140 -6.74 54.74 15.90
C PRO A 140 -8.21 54.99 16.30
N GLY A 141 -9.06 53.96 16.19
CA GLY A 141 -10.34 53.94 16.89
C GLY A 141 -11.37 52.98 16.30
N GLY A 142 -11.88 52.07 17.13
CA GLY A 142 -13.17 51.40 16.92
C GLY A 142 -13.15 49.89 17.07
N GLY A 143 -13.32 49.41 18.31
CA GLY A 143 -13.65 48.01 18.57
C GLY A 143 -15.07 47.70 18.09
N GLY A 144 -15.18 46.81 17.10
CA GLY A 144 -16.42 46.17 16.70
C GLY A 144 -16.22 44.65 16.79
N THR A 145 -17.05 43.98 17.57
CA THR A 145 -17.10 42.51 17.65
C THR A 145 -17.29 41.89 16.27
N PRO A 146 -16.63 40.75 15.96
CA PRO A 146 -16.83 40.06 14.69
C PRO A 146 -18.29 39.61 14.56
N PRO A 147 -18.88 39.62 13.35
CA PRO A 147 -20.17 38.98 13.14
C PRO A 147 -20.04 37.48 13.46
N PRO A 148 -21.13 36.80 13.88
CA PRO A 148 -21.09 35.38 14.18
C PRO A 148 -20.52 34.63 12.98
N ALA A 149 -19.54 33.76 13.22
CA ALA A 149 -19.00 32.88 12.20
C ALA A 149 -20.16 32.08 11.58
N THR A 150 -20.37 32.24 10.28
CA THR A 150 -21.22 31.35 9.50
C THR A 150 -20.68 29.93 9.71
N PRO A 151 -21.49 28.97 10.19
CA PRO A 151 -21.03 27.59 10.38
C PRO A 151 -20.41 27.07 9.09
N ALA A 152 -19.26 26.39 9.20
CA ALA A 152 -18.67 25.66 8.08
C ALA A 152 -19.74 24.72 7.52
N ALA A 153 -20.01 24.81 6.23
CA ALA A 153 -20.93 23.90 5.57
C ALA A 153 -20.37 22.48 5.72
N GLU A 154 -21.08 21.65 6.47
CA GLU A 154 -20.83 20.20 6.49
C GLU A 154 -20.89 19.70 5.05
N THR A 155 -19.87 18.94 4.61
CA THR A 155 -19.93 18.24 3.32
C THR A 155 -21.24 17.44 3.31
N PRO A 156 -22.11 17.61 2.30
CA PRO A 156 -23.41 16.96 2.30
C PRO A 156 -23.24 15.46 2.52
N ALA A 157 -24.00 14.89 3.44
CA ALA A 157 -23.91 13.48 3.80
C ALA A 157 -24.29 12.51 2.64
N ASP A 158 -24.69 13.07 1.50
CA ASP A 158 -25.12 12.37 0.29
C ASP A 158 -24.05 12.34 -0.84
N GLU A 159 -22.81 12.71 -0.55
CA GLU A 159 -21.67 12.65 -1.49
C GLU A 159 -20.70 11.49 -1.21
N SER A 160 -20.31 10.81 -2.29
CA SER A 160 -19.35 9.69 -2.23
C SER A 160 -17.92 10.23 -2.11
N THR A 161 -17.13 9.56 -1.30
CA THR A 161 -15.67 9.75 -1.13
C THR A 161 -14.86 8.81 -2.03
N GLY A 162 -15.54 8.00 -2.83
CA GLY A 162 -14.95 7.00 -3.69
C GLY A 162 -14.21 7.59 -4.88
N THR A 163 -13.28 6.81 -5.42
CA THR A 163 -12.41 7.24 -6.54
C THR A 163 -12.98 6.92 -7.93
N GLY A 164 -14.28 6.59 -8.02
CA GLY A 164 -14.99 6.43 -9.29
C GLY A 164 -15.38 7.77 -9.93
N GLU A 165 -15.59 7.78 -11.24
CA GLU A 165 -15.92 9.00 -12.00
C GLU A 165 -17.40 9.38 -11.93
N ILE A 166 -18.27 8.42 -11.65
CA ILE A 166 -19.72 8.60 -11.62
C ILE A 166 -20.20 8.24 -10.23
N THR A 167 -21.03 9.08 -9.61
CA THR A 167 -21.66 8.78 -8.33
C THR A 167 -23.16 8.57 -8.50
N SER A 168 -23.66 7.43 -8.03
CA SER A 168 -25.09 7.12 -7.96
C SER A 168 -25.57 7.03 -6.51
N ASN A 169 -26.78 7.51 -6.25
CA ASN A 169 -27.43 7.43 -4.95
C ASN A 169 -28.62 6.46 -5.02
N ILE A 170 -28.60 5.38 -4.24
CA ILE A 170 -29.65 4.37 -4.20
C ILE A 170 -30.15 4.21 -2.77
N GLY A 171 -31.42 4.56 -2.55
CA GLY A 171 -32.08 4.45 -1.25
C GLY A 171 -32.21 2.99 -0.77
N ALA A 172 -32.47 2.82 0.52
CA ALA A 172 -32.65 1.49 1.12
C ALA A 172 -33.78 0.70 0.43
N GLY A 173 -33.50 -0.57 0.11
CA GLY A 173 -34.40 -1.48 -0.61
C GLY A 173 -34.71 -1.09 -2.07
N ALA A 174 -34.15 0.01 -2.58
CA ALA A 174 -34.40 0.47 -3.94
C ALA A 174 -33.46 -0.20 -4.95
N ALA A 175 -33.87 -0.17 -6.21
CA ALA A 175 -33.05 -0.58 -7.35
C ALA A 175 -32.64 0.66 -8.18
N GLY A 176 -31.41 0.67 -8.68
CA GLY A 176 -30.90 1.71 -9.56
C GLY A 176 -29.96 1.14 -10.62
N ASN A 177 -29.68 1.94 -11.66
CA ASN A 177 -28.70 1.59 -12.69
C ASN A 177 -27.44 2.42 -12.49
N LEU A 178 -26.31 1.74 -12.30
CA LEU A 178 -24.99 2.32 -12.08
C LEU A 178 -24.23 2.58 -13.39
N GLY A 179 -24.70 2.04 -14.51
CA GLY A 179 -24.08 2.19 -15.82
C GLY A 179 -22.94 1.19 -16.06
N ALA A 180 -22.00 1.58 -16.92
CA ALA A 180 -20.85 0.75 -17.27
C ALA A 180 -19.73 0.94 -16.25
N VAL A 181 -19.27 -0.15 -15.65
CA VAL A 181 -18.04 -0.16 -14.86
C VAL A 181 -16.86 -0.23 -15.82
N THR A 182 -15.96 0.74 -15.68
CA THR A 182 -14.71 0.80 -16.43
C THR A 182 -13.53 0.90 -15.47
N THR A 183 -12.30 0.97 -15.97
CA THR A 183 -11.09 1.15 -15.15
C THR A 183 -11.11 2.45 -14.33
N LYS A 184 -11.83 3.47 -14.80
CA LYS A 184 -12.08 4.74 -14.09
C LYS A 184 -13.01 4.57 -12.90
N GLY A 185 -13.87 3.55 -12.95
CA GLY A 185 -14.77 3.16 -11.87
C GLY A 185 -16.02 4.00 -11.72
N ILE A 186 -16.91 3.47 -10.89
CA ILE A 186 -18.15 4.10 -10.44
C ILE A 186 -18.19 4.10 -8.92
N ASN A 187 -18.93 5.05 -8.39
CA ASN A 187 -19.27 5.17 -6.98
C ASN A 187 -20.79 4.98 -6.82
N ALA A 188 -21.19 4.32 -5.74
CA ALA A 188 -22.57 4.13 -5.38
C ALA A 188 -22.75 4.27 -3.87
N LEU A 189 -23.59 5.22 -3.46
CA LEU A 189 -24.07 5.37 -2.10
C LEU A 189 -25.36 4.57 -1.97
N MET A 190 -25.28 3.43 -1.29
CA MET A 190 -26.31 2.40 -1.32
C MET A 190 -26.82 2.08 0.09
N GLY A 191 -28.12 2.29 0.33
CA GLY A 191 -28.76 1.94 1.59
C GLY A 191 -28.91 0.43 1.81
N ASN A 192 -29.35 0.03 3.00
CA ASN A 192 -29.59 -1.39 3.31
C ASN A 192 -30.61 -2.02 2.34
N GLY A 193 -30.28 -3.18 1.76
CA GLY A 193 -31.09 -3.87 0.76
C GLY A 193 -31.08 -3.25 -0.64
N ALA A 194 -30.35 -2.15 -0.86
CA ALA A 194 -30.26 -1.48 -2.16
C ALA A 194 -29.53 -2.34 -3.19
N THR A 195 -29.97 -2.28 -4.45
CA THR A 195 -29.40 -3.01 -5.58
C THR A 195 -29.06 -2.06 -6.72
N GLY A 196 -27.81 -2.11 -7.21
CA GLY A 196 -27.35 -1.35 -8.36
C GLY A 196 -26.99 -2.28 -9.51
N SER A 197 -27.70 -2.18 -10.64
CA SER A 197 -27.35 -2.92 -11.86
C SER A 197 -26.21 -2.22 -12.60
N PHE A 198 -25.31 -2.97 -13.22
CA PHE A 198 -24.21 -2.43 -14.00
C PHE A 198 -23.85 -3.33 -15.19
N THR A 199 -23.04 -2.83 -16.11
CA THR A 199 -22.42 -3.62 -17.19
C THR A 199 -20.91 -3.60 -17.07
N LEU A 200 -20.26 -4.67 -17.53
CA LEU A 200 -18.80 -4.79 -17.56
C LEU A 200 -18.34 -5.25 -18.95
N SER A 201 -17.36 -4.57 -19.53
CA SER A 201 -16.92 -4.81 -20.91
C SER A 201 -15.96 -5.99 -21.08
N THR A 202 -15.20 -6.34 -20.04
CA THR A 202 -14.03 -7.24 -20.15
C THR A 202 -14.25 -8.67 -19.66
N ALA A 203 -15.45 -9.04 -19.22
CA ALA A 203 -15.80 -10.44 -18.91
C ALA A 203 -15.73 -11.28 -20.20
N THR A 204 -14.53 -11.81 -20.48
CA THR A 204 -14.17 -12.43 -21.75
C THR A 204 -14.58 -13.90 -21.69
N GLY A 205 -15.88 -14.14 -21.79
CA GLY A 205 -16.44 -15.47 -21.62
C GLY A 205 -17.95 -15.58 -21.84
N GLY A 206 -18.62 -14.51 -22.29
CA GLY A 206 -20.06 -14.53 -22.61
C GLY A 206 -20.95 -13.65 -21.75
N ALA A 207 -20.39 -12.83 -20.86
CA ALA A 207 -21.14 -11.83 -20.12
C ALA A 207 -20.63 -10.42 -20.41
N ALA A 208 -20.91 -9.90 -21.61
CA ALA A 208 -21.29 -8.49 -21.74
C ALA A 208 -22.67 -8.29 -21.08
N GLY A 209 -22.80 -8.76 -19.83
CA GLY A 209 -24.04 -9.05 -19.14
C GLY A 209 -24.40 -7.92 -18.20
N SER A 210 -25.70 -7.80 -17.93
CA SER A 210 -26.17 -6.97 -16.83
C SER A 210 -25.90 -7.71 -15.52
N HIS A 211 -25.00 -7.18 -14.71
CA HIS A 211 -24.69 -7.66 -13.37
C HIS A 211 -25.35 -6.76 -12.33
N SER A 212 -25.28 -7.13 -11.06
CA SER A 212 -25.67 -6.21 -9.98
C SER A 212 -24.80 -6.33 -8.75
N ILE A 213 -24.67 -5.22 -8.03
CA ILE A 213 -24.15 -5.17 -6.67
C ILE A 213 -25.36 -4.94 -5.77
N GLN A 214 -25.47 -5.69 -4.68
CA GLN A 214 -26.46 -5.47 -3.63
C GLN A 214 -25.76 -5.27 -2.29
N VAL A 215 -26.18 -4.25 -1.54
CA VAL A 215 -25.80 -4.09 -0.14
C VAL A 215 -26.84 -4.83 0.69
N GLN A 216 -26.54 -6.05 1.12
CA GLN A 216 -27.49 -6.86 1.90
C GLN A 216 -27.72 -6.27 3.28
N ASN A 217 -26.63 -6.02 4.00
CA ASN A 217 -26.65 -5.56 5.37
C ASN A 217 -25.53 -4.55 5.62
N ILE A 218 -25.81 -3.53 6.43
CA ILE A 218 -24.82 -2.60 7.00
C ILE A 218 -24.82 -2.78 8.52
N THR A 219 -23.65 -2.93 9.12
CA THR A 219 -23.51 -3.08 10.57
C THR A 219 -22.24 -2.39 11.04
N GLY A 220 -22.39 -1.34 11.84
CA GLY A 220 -21.25 -0.53 12.30
C GLY A 220 -20.47 0.05 11.12
N ASN A 221 -19.20 -0.32 11.00
CA ASN A 221 -18.29 0.12 9.93
C ASN A 221 -18.16 -0.92 8.79
N GLN A 222 -19.09 -1.87 8.67
CA GLN A 222 -19.05 -2.96 7.70
C GLN A 222 -20.31 -3.04 6.84
N ALA A 223 -20.17 -3.56 5.63
CA ALA A 223 -21.27 -3.90 4.75
C ALA A 223 -21.09 -5.31 4.16
N THR A 224 -22.16 -6.09 4.15
CA THR A 224 -22.26 -7.36 3.41
C THR A 224 -22.76 -7.07 2.01
N ILE A 225 -21.95 -7.42 1.02
CA ILE A 225 -22.18 -7.15 -0.40
C ILE A 225 -22.44 -8.47 -1.14
N THR A 226 -23.44 -8.49 -2.00
CA THR A 226 -23.65 -9.53 -3.01
C THR A 226 -23.31 -8.99 -4.38
N VAL A 227 -22.59 -9.77 -5.18
CA VAL A 227 -22.46 -9.52 -6.63
C VAL A 227 -23.24 -10.61 -7.37
N SER A 228 -24.24 -10.20 -8.14
CA SER A 228 -25.12 -11.10 -8.87
C SER A 228 -24.55 -11.44 -10.24
N SER A 229 -23.76 -12.51 -10.27
CA SER A 229 -23.61 -13.39 -11.44
C SER A 229 -23.88 -14.82 -10.94
N GLU A 230 -23.11 -15.24 -9.93
CA GLU A 230 -23.34 -16.41 -9.09
C GLU A 230 -23.23 -16.03 -7.60
N ALA A 231 -24.20 -15.26 -7.09
CA ALA A 231 -24.37 -14.87 -5.67
C ALA A 231 -23.10 -14.83 -4.81
N LEU A 232 -22.08 -14.07 -5.25
CA LEU A 232 -20.86 -13.90 -4.47
C LEU A 232 -21.15 -12.99 -3.30
N VAL A 233 -21.15 -13.55 -2.09
CA VAL A 233 -21.43 -12.81 -0.84
C VAL A 233 -20.15 -12.67 -0.03
N PHE A 234 -19.81 -11.44 0.32
CA PHE A 234 -18.66 -11.13 1.17
C PHE A 234 -18.93 -9.88 2.02
N THR A 235 -18.18 -9.74 3.12
CA THR A 235 -18.27 -8.58 4.01
C THR A 235 -17.01 -7.74 3.87
N LEU A 236 -17.18 -6.43 3.69
CA LEU A 236 -16.10 -5.46 3.70
C LEU A 236 -16.20 -4.56 4.93
N MET A 237 -15.05 -4.31 5.55
CA MET A 237 -14.86 -3.17 6.46
C MET A 237 -14.61 -1.90 5.66
N ALA A 238 -15.02 -0.75 6.20
CA ALA A 238 -14.70 0.55 5.64
C ALA A 238 -13.19 0.68 5.38
N GLY A 239 -12.84 1.23 4.21
CA GLY A 239 -11.48 1.32 3.70
C GLY A 239 -10.91 0.02 3.11
N LYS A 240 -11.67 -1.09 3.05
CA LYS A 240 -11.21 -2.36 2.49
C LYS A 240 -11.81 -2.64 1.12
N SER A 241 -11.10 -3.46 0.35
CA SER A 241 -11.50 -3.86 -0.99
C SER A 241 -11.48 -5.38 -1.15
N LYS A 242 -12.20 -5.86 -2.16
CA LYS A 242 -12.15 -7.24 -2.64
C LYS A 242 -12.13 -7.24 -4.16
N ASN A 243 -11.20 -7.99 -4.74
CA ASN A 243 -11.25 -8.35 -6.14
C ASN A 243 -12.23 -9.51 -6.31
N VAL A 244 -13.11 -9.43 -7.30
CA VAL A 244 -14.14 -10.43 -7.59
C VAL A 244 -13.99 -10.94 -9.02
N ASP A 245 -14.19 -12.25 -9.17
CA ASP A 245 -14.31 -12.95 -10.44
C ASP A 245 -15.82 -13.05 -10.72
N ILE A 246 -16.29 -12.40 -11.78
CA ILE A 246 -17.71 -12.22 -12.08
C ILE A 246 -18.21 -13.32 -13.02
N ASP A 247 -17.36 -13.84 -13.91
CA ASP A 247 -17.74 -14.84 -14.91
C ASP A 247 -17.24 -16.27 -14.60
N GLY A 248 -16.51 -16.43 -13.48
CA GLY A 248 -16.04 -17.71 -12.98
C GLY A 248 -14.89 -18.29 -13.80
N ASP A 249 -14.20 -17.48 -14.60
CA ASP A 249 -13.11 -17.94 -15.45
C ASP A 249 -11.75 -18.06 -14.72
N GLY A 250 -11.74 -17.70 -13.43
CA GLY A 250 -10.57 -17.73 -12.55
C GLY A 250 -9.78 -16.42 -12.55
N TYR A 251 -10.14 -15.44 -13.36
CA TYR A 251 -9.57 -14.09 -13.32
C TYR A 251 -10.49 -13.13 -12.56
N ARG A 252 -9.90 -12.15 -11.89
CA ARG A 252 -10.67 -11.07 -11.26
C ARG A 252 -11.00 -10.02 -12.31
N ASP A 253 -12.27 -9.72 -12.47
CA ASP A 253 -12.77 -8.74 -13.43
C ASP A 253 -13.01 -7.38 -12.80
N MET A 254 -13.15 -7.31 -11.48
CA MET A 254 -13.55 -6.08 -10.80
C MET A 254 -13.02 -6.00 -9.38
N LYS A 255 -12.64 -4.80 -8.96
CA LYS A 255 -12.34 -4.45 -7.58
C LYS A 255 -13.50 -3.68 -6.97
N ILE A 256 -14.03 -4.18 -5.87
CA ILE A 256 -15.06 -3.51 -5.07
C ILE A 256 -14.41 -2.98 -3.80
N THR A 257 -14.64 -1.71 -3.48
CA THR A 257 -14.13 -1.05 -2.28
C THR A 257 -15.30 -0.50 -1.49
N LEU A 258 -15.33 -0.78 -0.19
CA LEU A 258 -16.18 -0.04 0.73
C LEU A 258 -15.38 1.15 1.23
N ASN A 259 -15.65 2.35 0.72
CA ASN A 259 -14.91 3.55 1.10
C ASN A 259 -15.22 3.90 2.56
N ARG A 260 -16.52 3.97 2.89
CA ARG A 260 -17.03 4.26 4.23
C ARG A 260 -18.50 3.85 4.37
N ILE A 261 -19.02 3.95 5.59
CA ILE A 261 -20.45 3.98 5.87
C ILE A 261 -20.81 5.42 6.25
N VAL A 262 -21.81 5.99 5.59
CA VAL A 262 -22.32 7.35 5.85
C VAL A 262 -23.84 7.33 5.77
N ASP A 263 -24.54 7.93 6.73
CA ASP A 263 -26.01 8.01 6.77
C ASP A 263 -26.73 6.67 6.54
N SER A 264 -26.21 5.60 7.14
CA SER A 264 -26.72 4.23 6.95
C SER A 264 -26.70 3.74 5.48
N LYS A 265 -25.86 4.36 4.65
CA LYS A 265 -25.52 3.93 3.29
C LYS A 265 -24.06 3.47 3.24
N ALA A 266 -23.82 2.43 2.45
CA ALA A 266 -22.49 2.01 2.06
C ALA A 266 -22.03 2.86 0.87
N ASP A 267 -20.91 3.55 1.02
CA ASP A 267 -20.22 4.24 -0.06
C ASP A 267 -19.29 3.23 -0.76
N VAL A 268 -19.72 2.70 -1.89
CA VAL A 268 -19.06 1.63 -2.63
C VAL A 268 -18.44 2.17 -3.91
N THR A 269 -17.16 1.87 -4.14
CA THR A 269 -16.51 2.06 -5.46
C THR A 269 -16.33 0.72 -6.14
N ALA A 270 -16.72 0.63 -7.41
CA ALA A 270 -16.45 -0.53 -8.27
C ALA A 270 -15.56 -0.10 -9.46
N LYS A 271 -14.46 -0.81 -9.70
CA LYS A 271 -13.50 -0.56 -10.78
C LYS A 271 -13.22 -1.85 -11.56
N GLU A 272 -13.29 -1.77 -12.89
CA GLU A 272 -12.90 -2.87 -13.78
C GLU A 272 -11.41 -3.17 -13.60
N ILE A 273 -11.08 -4.47 -13.51
CA ILE A 273 -9.73 -5.00 -13.60
C ILE A 273 -9.53 -5.46 -15.04
N LYS A 274 -8.51 -4.91 -15.71
CA LYS A 274 -8.20 -5.32 -17.07
C LYS A 274 -7.55 -6.70 -17.06
N VAL A 275 -8.31 -7.72 -17.45
CA VAL A 275 -7.83 -9.11 -17.50
C VAL A 275 -6.72 -9.27 -18.56
N VAL A 276 -5.64 -9.95 -18.18
CA VAL A 276 -4.51 -10.29 -19.06
C VAL A 276 -4.33 -11.81 -19.09
N LYS A 277 -4.69 -12.43 -20.21
CA LYS A 277 -4.50 -13.88 -20.44
C LYS A 277 -3.21 -14.11 -21.23
N ILE A 278 -2.32 -14.97 -20.70
CA ILE A 278 -1.09 -15.40 -21.37
C ILE A 278 -1.22 -16.88 -21.74
N ASP A 279 -0.98 -17.20 -23.00
CA ASP A 279 -1.13 -18.55 -23.54
C ASP A 279 -0.28 -19.59 -22.77
N GLY A 280 -0.87 -20.75 -22.48
CA GLY A 280 -0.22 -21.81 -21.71
C GLY A 280 -0.11 -21.53 -20.20
N THR A 281 -0.62 -20.40 -19.73
CA THR A 281 -0.70 -20.04 -18.32
C THR A 281 -2.15 -19.88 -17.87
N ALA A 282 -2.32 -19.81 -16.55
CA ALA A 282 -3.56 -19.50 -15.87
C ALA A 282 -3.19 -18.88 -14.52
N PRO A 283 -4.12 -18.20 -13.82
CA PRO A 283 -3.90 -17.76 -12.45
C PRO A 283 -3.43 -18.92 -11.58
N GLY A 284 -2.51 -18.63 -10.66
CA GLY A 284 -1.79 -19.64 -9.89
C GLY A 284 -0.53 -20.20 -10.57
N SER A 285 -0.31 -19.96 -11.86
CA SER A 285 0.91 -20.41 -12.55
C SER A 285 2.14 -19.68 -12.01
N LEU A 286 3.25 -20.42 -11.95
CA LEU A 286 4.58 -19.86 -11.75
C LEU A 286 5.24 -19.60 -13.10
N VAL A 287 5.79 -18.41 -13.31
CA VAL A 287 6.38 -18.02 -14.60
C VAL A 287 7.76 -17.40 -14.44
N LYS A 288 8.57 -17.51 -15.51
CA LYS A 288 9.85 -16.82 -15.65
C LYS A 288 10.13 -16.43 -17.10
N ILE A 289 11.06 -15.51 -17.28
CA ILE A 289 11.69 -15.25 -18.58
C ILE A 289 12.88 -16.20 -18.74
N LYS A 290 13.07 -16.76 -19.95
CA LYS A 290 14.13 -17.75 -20.25
C LYS A 290 15.53 -17.28 -19.87
N SER A 291 15.83 -15.99 -20.11
CA SER A 291 17.13 -15.36 -19.87
C SER A 291 17.34 -14.88 -18.43
N LYS A 292 16.34 -15.03 -17.56
CA LYS A 292 16.35 -14.52 -16.18
C LYS A 292 16.16 -15.66 -15.17
N THR A 293 16.57 -15.42 -13.93
CA THR A 293 16.42 -16.38 -12.82
C THR A 293 15.17 -16.12 -11.97
N ALA A 294 14.68 -14.87 -11.96
CA ALA A 294 13.50 -14.49 -11.20
C ALA A 294 12.26 -15.30 -11.61
N VAL A 295 11.55 -15.80 -10.60
CA VAL A 295 10.26 -16.49 -10.73
C VAL A 295 9.17 -15.57 -10.20
N TYR A 296 8.01 -15.60 -10.83
CA TYR A 296 6.84 -14.82 -10.44
C TYR A 296 5.63 -15.73 -10.30
N TYR A 297 4.73 -15.38 -9.40
CA TYR A 297 3.40 -15.97 -9.29
C TYR A 297 2.39 -15.13 -10.07
N LEU A 298 1.55 -15.76 -10.87
CA LEU A 298 0.44 -15.08 -11.56
C LEU A 298 -0.79 -15.04 -10.66
N GLY A 299 -1.21 -13.84 -10.24
CA GLY A 299 -2.43 -13.63 -9.48
C GLY A 299 -3.68 -13.74 -10.35
N GLU A 300 -4.83 -13.91 -9.70
CA GLU A 300 -6.15 -13.87 -10.38
C GLU A 300 -6.47 -12.45 -10.87
N ASP A 301 -5.89 -11.42 -10.23
CA ASP A 301 -5.97 -10.00 -10.61
C ASP A 301 -5.14 -9.59 -11.84
N SER A 302 -4.64 -10.57 -12.62
CA SER A 302 -3.78 -10.32 -13.79
C SER A 302 -2.46 -9.60 -13.47
N GLN A 303 -2.00 -9.67 -12.22
CA GLN A 303 -0.71 -9.14 -11.80
C GLN A 303 0.31 -10.26 -11.56
N ARG A 304 1.60 -9.91 -11.59
CA ARG A 304 2.69 -10.80 -11.21
C ARG A 304 3.21 -10.44 -9.81
N TYR A 305 3.43 -11.46 -8.99
CA TYR A 305 3.95 -11.32 -7.63
C TYR A 305 5.36 -11.88 -7.54
N VAL A 306 6.25 -11.10 -6.95
CA VAL A 306 7.69 -11.38 -6.94
C VAL A 306 8.05 -12.21 -5.72
N PHE A 307 8.81 -13.30 -5.91
CA PHE A 307 9.46 -13.98 -4.79
C PHE A 307 10.74 -13.24 -4.42
N PRO A 308 10.87 -12.69 -3.20
CA PRO A 308 12.05 -11.92 -2.81
C PRO A 308 13.33 -12.74 -2.81
N ASN A 309 13.23 -14.03 -2.45
CA ASN A 309 14.34 -14.98 -2.43
C ASN A 309 13.83 -16.43 -2.52
N GLU A 310 14.75 -17.38 -2.64
CA GLU A 310 14.44 -18.82 -2.75
C GLU A 310 13.78 -19.39 -1.49
N LYS A 311 14.07 -18.88 -0.29
CA LYS A 311 13.49 -19.39 0.94
C LYS A 311 11.99 -19.10 1.02
N VAL A 312 11.57 -17.90 0.60
CA VAL A 312 10.14 -17.58 0.45
C VAL A 312 9.50 -18.51 -0.58
N TYR A 313 10.14 -18.73 -1.73
CA TYR A 313 9.64 -19.67 -2.73
C TYR A 313 9.45 -21.09 -2.15
N TYR A 314 10.45 -21.60 -1.45
CA TYR A 314 10.42 -22.93 -0.83
C TYR A 314 9.46 -23.06 0.35
N SER A 315 8.97 -21.95 0.90
CA SER A 315 7.86 -21.98 1.85
C SER A 315 6.51 -22.31 1.19
N TRP A 316 6.38 -22.05 -0.12
CA TRP A 316 5.17 -22.30 -0.91
C TRP A 316 5.26 -23.54 -1.81
N TYR A 317 6.43 -23.83 -2.37
CA TYR A 317 6.62 -24.87 -3.38
C TYR A 317 7.81 -25.75 -3.04
N ASN A 318 7.77 -27.02 -3.42
CA ASN A 318 8.86 -27.96 -3.10
C ASN A 318 10.04 -27.86 -4.06
N ASP A 319 9.80 -27.47 -5.31
CA ASP A 319 10.79 -27.38 -6.38
C ASP A 319 10.30 -26.45 -7.50
N PHE A 320 11.16 -26.23 -8.51
CA PHE A 320 10.87 -25.37 -9.67
C PHE A 320 10.20 -26.10 -10.85
N SER A 321 9.75 -27.35 -10.69
CA SER A 321 9.21 -28.14 -11.81
C SER A 321 7.91 -27.56 -12.39
N GLY A 322 7.16 -26.82 -11.57
CA GLY A 322 5.94 -26.10 -11.98
C GLY A 322 6.19 -24.76 -12.67
N VAL A 323 7.43 -24.31 -12.82
CA VAL A 323 7.74 -22.99 -13.40
C VAL A 323 7.69 -23.05 -14.93
N LYS A 324 6.81 -22.23 -15.51
CA LYS A 324 6.63 -22.07 -16.95
C LYS A 324 7.51 -20.93 -17.48
N THR A 325 7.96 -21.05 -18.72
CA THR A 325 8.69 -19.96 -19.40
C THR A 325 7.73 -19.19 -20.29
N ILE A 326 7.68 -17.86 -20.14
CA ILE A 326 6.93 -16.95 -21.01
C ILE A 326 7.88 -15.97 -21.73
N THR A 327 7.37 -15.27 -22.73
CA THR A 327 8.15 -14.26 -23.47
C THR A 327 8.34 -12.99 -22.65
N ASP A 328 9.37 -12.19 -22.97
CA ASP A 328 9.56 -10.86 -22.38
C ASP A 328 8.36 -9.93 -22.65
N GLU A 329 7.75 -10.06 -23.83
CA GLU A 329 6.55 -9.30 -24.22
C GLU A 329 5.35 -9.65 -23.35
N ASP A 330 5.09 -10.94 -23.13
CA ASP A 330 4.00 -11.39 -22.26
C ASP A 330 4.24 -11.01 -20.81
N MET A 331 5.49 -11.12 -20.34
CA MET A 331 5.85 -10.65 -19.01
C MET A 331 5.55 -9.16 -18.87
N ALA A 332 5.87 -8.32 -19.85
CA ALA A 332 5.63 -6.87 -19.81
C ALA A 332 4.15 -6.48 -19.71
N LYS A 333 3.21 -7.35 -20.13
CA LYS A 333 1.77 -7.13 -19.99
C LYS A 333 1.27 -7.28 -18.55
N LEU A 334 2.03 -7.93 -17.68
CA LEU A 334 1.67 -8.25 -16.30
C LEU A 334 2.33 -7.25 -15.33
N PRO A 335 1.58 -6.30 -14.74
CA PRO A 335 2.13 -5.36 -13.76
C PRO A 335 2.56 -6.07 -12.47
N ILE A 336 3.46 -5.46 -11.71
CA ILE A 336 3.91 -5.99 -10.42
C ILE A 336 2.85 -5.69 -9.36
N GLY A 337 2.25 -6.75 -8.80
CA GLY A 337 1.23 -6.64 -7.74
C GLY A 337 1.79 -6.59 -6.32
N GLY A 338 3.08 -6.91 -6.15
CA GLY A 338 3.78 -6.86 -4.87
C GLY A 338 4.70 -8.04 -4.63
N LEU A 339 5.14 -8.18 -3.37
CA LEU A 339 6.02 -9.25 -2.94
C LEU A 339 5.23 -10.41 -2.34
N VAL A 340 5.64 -11.63 -2.68
CA VAL A 340 5.22 -12.84 -1.96
C VAL A 340 5.91 -12.87 -0.60
N THR A 341 5.14 -13.15 0.45
CA THR A 341 5.62 -13.31 1.84
C THR A 341 5.78 -14.79 2.18
N TYR A 342 6.46 -15.12 3.28
CA TYR A 342 6.55 -16.52 3.75
C TYR A 342 5.15 -17.13 3.88
N ARG A 343 5.00 -18.39 3.48
CA ARG A 343 3.73 -19.10 3.60
C ARG A 343 3.33 -19.23 5.07
N PRO A 344 2.11 -18.81 5.45
CA PRO A 344 1.62 -18.95 6.82
C PRO A 344 1.72 -20.39 7.33
N GLY A 345 2.12 -20.55 8.59
CA GLY A 345 2.26 -21.86 9.23
C GLY A 345 3.48 -22.69 8.84
N THR A 346 4.41 -22.18 8.02
CA THR A 346 5.56 -22.97 7.53
C THR A 346 6.88 -22.67 8.23
N ARG A 347 7.18 -21.38 8.41
CA ARG A 347 8.40 -20.85 9.02
C ARG A 347 8.04 -19.80 10.05
N MET A 348 8.92 -19.65 11.03
CA MET A 348 9.01 -18.43 11.82
C MET A 348 10.03 -17.51 11.16
N VAL A 349 9.88 -16.21 11.38
CA VAL A 349 10.78 -15.21 10.81
C VAL A 349 11.37 -14.31 11.88
N ILE A 350 12.57 -13.82 11.61
CA ILE A 350 13.24 -12.76 12.35
C ILE A 350 13.72 -11.70 11.37
N PHE A 351 13.99 -10.49 11.87
CA PHE A 351 14.67 -9.43 11.14
C PHE A 351 16.02 -9.19 11.78
N ALA A 352 17.04 -8.84 10.99
CA ALA A 352 18.42 -8.69 11.49
C ALA A 352 18.55 -7.59 12.56
N THR A 353 17.62 -6.63 12.56
CA THR A 353 17.55 -5.50 13.49
C THR A 353 16.84 -5.82 14.81
N THR A 354 16.21 -6.98 14.95
CA THR A 354 15.48 -7.38 16.17
C THR A 354 15.85 -8.78 16.63
N VAL A 355 15.57 -9.09 17.90
CA VAL A 355 15.69 -10.46 18.45
C VAL A 355 14.35 -11.17 18.54
N ASP A 356 13.30 -10.53 18.03
CA ASP A 356 11.93 -10.99 18.14
C ASP A 356 11.62 -12.04 17.07
N VAL A 357 11.09 -13.17 17.51
CA VAL A 357 10.66 -14.26 16.63
C VAL A 357 9.17 -14.10 16.33
N TYR A 358 8.81 -14.13 15.05
CA TYR A 358 7.43 -13.95 14.61
C TYR A 358 6.90 -15.22 13.93
N ALA A 359 5.67 -15.58 14.26
CA ALA A 359 4.87 -16.50 13.48
C ALA A 359 4.19 -15.75 12.34
N VAL A 360 4.11 -16.38 11.16
CA VAL A 360 3.45 -15.81 9.99
C VAL A 360 2.01 -16.32 9.90
N THR A 361 1.05 -15.39 9.83
CA THR A 361 -0.38 -15.65 9.60
C THR A 361 -0.82 -15.14 8.22
N GLN A 362 -2.04 -15.48 7.80
CA GLN A 362 -2.62 -15.09 6.51
C GLN A 362 -2.38 -13.61 6.16
N GLY A 363 -1.99 -13.36 4.91
CA GLY A 363 -1.73 -12.03 4.36
C GLY A 363 -0.35 -11.47 4.67
N GLY A 364 0.58 -12.29 5.17
CA GLY A 364 1.91 -11.82 5.60
C GLY A 364 1.85 -11.00 6.89
N VAL A 365 0.91 -11.33 7.77
CA VAL A 365 0.80 -10.70 9.09
C VAL A 365 1.71 -11.45 10.07
N LEU A 366 2.51 -10.71 10.83
CA LEU A 366 3.44 -11.21 11.81
C LEU A 366 2.88 -11.05 13.21
N ARG A 367 2.94 -12.14 13.98
CA ARG A 367 2.60 -12.15 15.40
C ARG A 367 3.83 -12.61 16.18
N LYS A 368 4.31 -11.75 17.07
CA LYS A 368 5.50 -12.02 17.90
C LYS A 368 5.22 -13.17 18.88
N LEU A 369 6.17 -14.08 19.05
CA LEU A 369 6.12 -15.12 20.07
C LEU A 369 6.58 -14.56 21.42
N LYS A 370 5.97 -15.08 22.50
CA LYS A 370 6.33 -14.68 23.87
C LYS A 370 7.76 -15.07 24.24
N ASP A 371 8.17 -16.30 23.91
CA ASP A 371 9.45 -16.89 24.30
C ASP A 371 9.80 -18.14 23.46
N GLU A 372 11.00 -18.68 23.70
CA GLU A 372 11.49 -19.91 23.06
C GLU A 372 10.68 -21.16 23.45
N ALA A 373 10.06 -21.17 24.64
CA ALA A 373 9.23 -22.30 25.07
C ALA A 373 7.99 -22.42 24.19
N MET A 374 7.35 -21.30 23.86
CA MET A 374 6.27 -21.24 22.89
C MET A 374 6.73 -21.69 21.49
N ALA A 375 7.93 -21.28 21.05
CA ALA A 375 8.47 -21.73 19.77
C ALA A 375 8.67 -23.26 19.73
N ALA A 376 9.16 -23.85 20.83
CA ALA A 376 9.33 -25.29 20.98
C ALA A 376 7.99 -26.04 21.06
N GLU A 377 6.95 -25.46 21.66
CA GLU A 377 5.60 -26.04 21.66
C GLU A 377 4.99 -26.05 20.27
N LEU A 378 5.14 -24.95 19.51
CA LEU A 378 4.58 -24.81 18.17
C LEU A 378 5.36 -25.66 17.14
N TYR A 379 6.69 -25.53 17.09
CA TYR A 379 7.53 -26.08 16.02
C TYR A 379 8.40 -27.27 16.49
N GLY A 380 8.23 -27.73 17.72
CA GLY A 380 8.95 -28.87 18.28
C GLY A 380 10.40 -28.55 18.70
N VAL A 381 11.13 -29.58 19.10
CA VAL A 381 12.50 -29.46 19.65
C VAL A 381 13.53 -28.85 18.70
N ASN A 382 13.24 -28.82 17.39
CA ASN A 382 14.10 -28.21 16.37
C ASN A 382 13.56 -26.84 15.89
N TRP A 383 12.73 -26.16 16.68
CA TRP A 383 12.10 -24.87 16.33
C TRP A 383 13.09 -23.85 15.77
N ASN A 384 14.33 -23.83 16.29
CA ASN A 384 15.39 -22.94 15.84
C ASN A 384 15.83 -23.17 14.39
N LYS A 385 15.57 -24.36 13.82
CA LYS A 385 15.77 -24.67 12.39
C LYS A 385 14.58 -24.27 11.52
N HIS A 386 13.48 -23.86 12.13
CA HIS A 386 12.29 -23.33 11.48
C HIS A 386 12.27 -21.80 11.41
N ILE A 387 13.33 -21.14 11.87
CA ILE A 387 13.49 -19.68 11.77
C ILE A 387 14.29 -19.33 10.54
N ASP A 388 13.75 -18.41 9.74
CA ASP A 388 14.46 -17.78 8.65
C ASP A 388 14.63 -16.27 8.90
N ASP A 389 15.79 -15.75 8.53
CA ASP A 389 16.05 -14.31 8.50
C ASP A 389 15.38 -13.68 7.27
N VAL A 390 14.59 -12.63 7.51
CA VAL A 390 14.02 -11.76 6.48
C VAL A 390 14.88 -10.51 6.41
N ASN A 391 15.40 -10.23 5.22
CA ASN A 391 16.13 -8.98 4.97
C ASN A 391 15.23 -7.77 5.31
N ASP A 392 15.77 -6.81 6.06
CA ASP A 392 15.04 -5.61 6.51
C ASP A 392 14.43 -4.80 5.36
N ALA A 393 14.98 -4.89 4.14
CA ALA A 393 14.40 -4.26 2.94
C ALA A 393 12.99 -4.77 2.60
N PHE A 394 12.60 -5.94 3.12
CA PHE A 394 11.27 -6.52 2.94
C PHE A 394 10.37 -6.35 4.18
N TYR A 395 10.80 -5.61 5.20
CA TYR A 395 10.02 -5.39 6.43
C TYR A 395 8.63 -4.81 6.12
N SER A 396 8.56 -3.82 5.22
CA SER A 396 7.30 -3.18 4.80
C SER A 396 6.37 -4.09 3.99
N SER A 397 6.83 -5.27 3.56
CA SER A 397 5.97 -6.27 2.92
C SER A 397 5.16 -7.10 3.90
N TYR A 398 5.44 -6.97 5.20
CA TYR A 398 4.72 -7.62 6.29
C TYR A 398 3.91 -6.58 7.08
N ALA A 399 2.79 -7.04 7.64
CA ALA A 399 2.03 -6.29 8.63
C ALA A 399 2.26 -6.89 10.02
N PHE A 400 2.03 -6.13 11.08
CA PHE A 400 2.21 -6.59 12.46
C PHE A 400 0.85 -6.58 13.18
N SER A 401 0.58 -7.64 13.93
CA SER A 401 -0.61 -7.77 14.76
C SER A 401 -0.22 -8.05 16.22
N SER A 402 -1.21 -8.21 17.09
CA SER A 402 -0.99 -8.49 18.51
C SER A 402 -0.14 -9.73 18.72
N ASP A 403 0.81 -9.62 19.65
CA ASP A 403 1.68 -10.71 20.11
C ASP A 403 0.88 -11.95 20.51
N LEU A 404 1.51 -13.12 20.40
CA LEU A 404 1.00 -14.38 20.91
C LEU A 404 1.32 -14.47 22.40
N THR A 405 0.29 -14.64 23.23
CA THR A 405 0.48 -14.84 24.68
C THR A 405 0.46 -16.32 25.06
N SER A 406 -0.15 -17.16 24.22
CA SER A 406 -0.24 -18.61 24.35
C SER A 406 -0.08 -19.30 22.99
N SER A 407 0.50 -20.51 22.98
CA SER A 407 0.60 -21.37 21.79
C SER A 407 -0.77 -21.78 21.23
N ALA A 408 -1.82 -21.77 22.05
CA ALA A 408 -3.19 -22.07 21.62
C ALA A 408 -3.77 -21.03 20.63
N GLU A 409 -3.18 -19.83 20.55
CA GLU A 409 -3.62 -18.76 19.65
C GLU A 409 -3.10 -18.92 18.21
N TYR A 410 -2.22 -19.88 17.96
CA TYR A 410 -1.60 -20.11 16.67
C TYR A 410 -1.56 -21.59 16.33
N ASN A 411 -2.11 -21.95 15.17
CA ASN A 411 -2.05 -23.33 14.67
C ASN A 411 -1.53 -23.33 13.23
N GLN A 412 -0.37 -23.97 13.03
CA GLN A 412 0.29 -24.02 11.73
C GLN A 412 -0.59 -24.62 10.62
N GLU A 413 -1.34 -25.68 10.92
CA GLU A 413 -2.18 -26.34 9.93
C GLU A 413 -3.41 -25.49 9.59
N THR A 414 -3.96 -24.77 10.57
CA THR A 414 -5.02 -23.79 10.32
C THR A 414 -4.54 -22.66 9.42
N GLU A 415 -3.37 -22.08 9.70
CA GLU A 415 -2.79 -21.01 8.85
C GLU A 415 -2.53 -21.48 7.42
N LYS A 416 -1.99 -22.70 7.24
CA LYS A 416 -1.81 -23.33 5.93
C LYS A 416 -3.15 -23.57 5.22
N THR A 417 -4.20 -23.91 5.97
CA THR A 417 -5.54 -24.19 5.43
C THR A 417 -6.23 -22.92 4.97
N PHE A 418 -6.03 -21.79 5.67
CA PHE A 418 -6.47 -20.48 5.22
C PHE A 418 -5.65 -19.93 4.05
N SER A 419 -4.43 -20.45 3.87
CA SER A 419 -3.48 -20.01 2.84
C SER A 419 -3.05 -21.17 1.92
N PRO A 420 -3.99 -21.81 1.19
CA PRO A 420 -3.68 -22.92 0.29
C PRO A 420 -2.93 -22.46 -0.97
N THR A 421 -3.10 -21.20 -1.37
CA THR A 421 -2.44 -20.56 -2.50
C THR A 421 -2.03 -19.13 -2.14
N ILE A 422 -1.12 -18.53 -2.91
CA ILE A 422 -0.74 -17.12 -2.73
C ILE A 422 -1.95 -16.20 -3.01
N THR A 423 -2.82 -16.57 -3.94
CA THR A 423 -4.10 -15.86 -4.17
C THR A 423 -4.94 -15.82 -2.90
N ALA A 424 -5.17 -16.97 -2.25
CA ALA A 424 -5.98 -17.04 -1.04
C ALA A 424 -5.33 -16.28 0.14
N ASP A 425 -4.00 -16.35 0.27
CA ASP A 425 -3.26 -15.62 1.30
C ASP A 425 -3.37 -14.11 1.17
N LYS A 426 -3.16 -13.60 -0.06
CA LYS A 426 -3.16 -12.15 -0.32
C LYS A 426 -4.53 -11.58 -0.67
N SER A 427 -5.55 -12.43 -0.83
CA SER A 427 -6.89 -12.04 -1.28
C SER A 427 -6.89 -11.30 -2.62
N ILE A 428 -6.03 -11.72 -3.53
CA ILE A 428 -5.76 -11.06 -4.83
C ILE A 428 -6.61 -11.62 -5.97
#